data_AF-A0A957WAW7-F1
#
_entry.id   AF-A0A957WAW7-F1
#
_cell.length_a   1.000
_cell.length_b   1.000
_cell.length_c   1.000
_cell.angle_alpha   90.00
_cell.angle_beta   90.00
_cell.angle_gamma   90.00
#
_symmetry.space_group_name_H-M   'P 1'
#
loop_
_entity.id
_entity.type
_entity.pdbx_description
1 polymer ?
#
loop_
_entity_poly.entity_id
_entity_poly.type
_entity_poly.pdbx_seq_one_letter_code
_entity_poly.pdbx_strand_id
1 'polypeptide(L)'
;MKIRTDFVTNSSSTSFVIITANGFEKTDFFELMGITESSPLLPLFDSLYYHLETSMYTVSEYFQRYRKTNANWLELLRKEFADEVVNRIVEAEKNEYKVFIGKLNSDDGDQIEAFFCTDSFEIENDKIYFNALECVW
;
A
#
# COMPACT_ATOMS: atom_id res chain seq x y z
N MET A 1 -5.63 24.86 19.12
CA MET A 1 -4.60 23.90 18.66
C MET A 1 -3.80 23.46 19.87
N LYS A 2 -3.75 22.15 20.18
CA LYS A 2 -2.92 21.59 21.25
C LYS A 2 -1.80 20.79 20.58
N ILE A 3 -0.55 21.20 20.75
CA ILE A 3 0.62 20.48 20.24
C ILE A 3 1.16 19.64 21.40
N ARG A 4 1.20 18.32 21.23
CA ARG A 4 1.86 17.41 22.16
C ARG A 4 3.34 17.33 21.79
N THR A 5 4.21 17.41 22.79
CA THR A 5 5.68 17.46 22.66
C THR A 5 6.36 16.16 23.09
N ASP A 6 5.60 15.10 23.32
CA ASP A 6 6.17 13.77 23.54
C ASP A 6 6.75 13.25 22.22
N PHE A 7 7.75 12.36 22.28
CA PHE A 7 8.41 11.82 21.09
C PHE A 7 7.39 11.22 20.13
N VAL A 8 7.13 11.92 19.03
CA VAL A 8 6.52 11.37 17.83
C VAL A 8 7.67 10.67 17.10
N THR A 9 7.78 9.36 17.26
CA THR A 9 8.72 8.56 16.45
C THR A 9 8.15 8.48 15.06
N ASN A 10 8.49 9.43 14.18
CA ASN A 10 8.08 9.31 12.79
C ASN A 10 8.83 8.26 12.01
N SER A 11 8.18 7.10 11.84
CA SER A 11 8.56 6.23 10.74
C SER A 11 8.23 6.95 9.45
N SER A 12 9.25 7.16 8.64
CA SER A 12 9.12 7.85 7.37
C SER A 12 8.46 7.00 6.29
N SER A 13 7.77 5.90 6.66
CA SER A 13 7.18 4.96 5.70
C SER A 13 5.89 4.30 6.16
N THR A 14 4.97 4.06 5.22
CA THR A 14 3.75 3.27 5.42
C THR A 14 3.74 2.11 4.45
N SER A 15 3.54 0.90 4.98
CA SER A 15 3.46 -0.30 4.16
C SER A 15 2.04 -0.48 3.64
N PHE A 16 1.91 -0.98 2.43
CA PHE A 16 0.62 -1.25 1.84
C PHE A 16 0.55 -2.61 1.16
N VAL A 17 -0.69 -3.07 0.99
CA VAL A 17 -1.06 -4.28 0.27
C VAL A 17 -2.12 -3.93 -0.77
N ILE A 18 -1.89 -4.34 -2.01
CA ILE A 18 -2.86 -4.24 -3.11
C ILE A 18 -3.13 -5.65 -3.62
N ILE A 19 -4.40 -6.02 -3.73
CA ILE A 19 -4.86 -7.30 -4.29
C ILE A 19 -5.76 -6.99 -5.48
N THR A 20 -5.45 -7.58 -6.63
CA THR A 20 -6.26 -7.43 -7.84
C THR A 20 -6.39 -8.75 -8.60
N ALA A 21 -7.47 -8.91 -9.37
CA ALA A 21 -7.67 -10.14 -10.14
C ALA A 21 -6.68 -10.29 -11.31
N ASN A 22 -6.25 -9.16 -11.92
CA ASN A 22 -5.42 -9.18 -13.12
C ASN A 22 -4.18 -8.30 -12.98
N GLY A 23 -4.32 -6.98 -13.01
CA GLY A 23 -3.22 -6.03 -12.94
C GLY A 23 -3.58 -4.87 -12.02
N PHE A 24 -2.59 -4.06 -11.66
CA PHE A 24 -2.88 -2.78 -11.02
C PHE A 24 -2.93 -1.73 -12.12
N GLU A 25 -4.12 -1.52 -12.67
CA GLU A 25 -4.35 -0.60 -13.78
C GLU A 25 -4.84 0.76 -13.26
N LYS A 26 -4.34 1.84 -13.85
CA LYS A 26 -4.66 3.21 -13.46
C LYS A 26 -6.16 3.53 -13.49
N THR A 27 -6.87 3.02 -14.48
CA THR A 27 -8.33 3.23 -14.61
C THR A 27 -9.10 2.57 -13.48
N ASP A 28 -8.72 1.36 -13.08
CA ASP A 28 -9.37 0.63 -11.99
C ASP A 28 -9.03 1.28 -10.64
N PHE A 29 -7.82 1.81 -10.48
CA PHE A 29 -7.43 2.60 -9.32
C PHE A 29 -8.24 3.91 -9.20
N PHE A 30 -8.43 4.64 -10.30
CA PHE A 30 -9.25 5.85 -10.29
C PHE A 30 -10.72 5.55 -9.98
N GLU A 31 -11.25 4.45 -10.50
CA GLU A 31 -12.58 3.97 -10.13
C GLU A 31 -12.69 3.66 -8.63
N LEU A 32 -11.69 2.95 -8.06
CA LEU A 32 -11.61 2.67 -6.63
C LEU A 32 -11.63 3.96 -5.79
N MET A 33 -10.90 4.99 -6.24
CA MET A 33 -10.81 6.28 -5.56
C MET A 33 -11.99 7.23 -5.86
N GLY A 34 -12.94 6.83 -6.71
CA GLY A 34 -14.07 7.65 -7.11
C GLY A 34 -13.68 8.89 -7.92
N ILE A 35 -12.58 8.82 -8.67
CA ILE A 35 -12.01 9.94 -9.43
C ILE A 35 -12.41 9.83 -10.90
N THR A 36 -12.97 10.91 -11.43
CA THR A 36 -13.27 11.07 -12.85
C THR A 36 -12.25 12.00 -13.52
N GLU A 37 -12.17 11.97 -14.86
CA GLU A 37 -11.26 12.83 -15.63
C GLU A 37 -11.52 14.34 -15.41
N SER A 38 -12.75 14.71 -15.06
CA SER A 38 -13.12 16.11 -14.76
C SER A 38 -12.84 16.51 -13.31
N SER A 39 -12.36 15.59 -12.48
CA SER A 39 -12.12 15.85 -11.06
C SER A 39 -10.95 16.82 -10.88
N PRO A 40 -11.09 17.89 -10.08
CA PRO A 40 -9.96 18.74 -9.73
C PRO A 40 -8.89 18.00 -8.89
N LEU A 41 -9.23 16.84 -8.32
CA LEU A 41 -8.31 15.98 -7.57
C LEU A 41 -7.56 14.99 -8.45
N LEU A 42 -7.84 14.91 -9.76
CA LEU A 42 -7.18 13.96 -10.66
C LEU A 42 -5.64 14.01 -10.54
N PRO A 43 -4.96 15.17 -10.53
CA PRO A 43 -3.49 15.21 -10.42
C PRO A 43 -2.95 14.62 -9.11
N LEU A 44 -3.72 14.71 -8.02
CA LEU A 44 -3.35 14.13 -6.72
C LEU A 44 -3.29 12.60 -6.81
N PHE A 45 -4.36 12.00 -7.34
CA PHE A 45 -4.45 10.55 -7.47
C PHE A 45 -3.57 10.02 -8.60
N ASP A 46 -3.26 10.83 -9.62
CA ASP A 46 -2.28 10.52 -10.65
C ASP A 46 -0.88 10.32 -10.04
N SER A 47 -0.45 11.25 -9.18
CA SER A 47 0.81 11.15 -8.44
C SER A 47 0.79 9.97 -7.47
N LEU A 48 -0.28 9.78 -6.69
CA LEU A 48 -0.38 8.62 -5.79
C LEU A 48 -0.26 7.30 -6.56
N TYR A 49 -0.95 7.17 -7.70
CA TYR A 49 -0.84 5.97 -8.54
C TYR A 49 0.61 5.72 -8.98
N TYR A 50 1.32 6.75 -9.43
CA TYR A 50 2.72 6.64 -9.82
C TYR A 50 3.61 6.14 -8.67
N HIS A 51 3.42 6.67 -7.45
CA HIS A 51 4.20 6.24 -6.29
C HIS A 51 3.87 4.81 -5.89
N LEU A 52 2.60 4.40 -5.92
CA LEU A 52 2.21 3.01 -5.68
C LEU A 52 2.84 2.07 -6.71
N GLU A 53 2.72 2.40 -8.00
CA GLU A 53 3.17 1.56 -9.10
C GLU A 53 4.69 1.35 -9.09
N THR A 54 5.45 2.39 -8.73
CA THR A 54 6.91 2.34 -8.67
C THR A 54 7.47 1.75 -7.38
N SER A 55 6.65 1.62 -6.33
CA SER A 55 7.06 1.13 -5.01
C SER A 55 6.46 -0.23 -4.62
N MET A 56 5.63 -0.82 -5.47
CA MET A 56 5.02 -2.12 -5.25
C MET A 56 5.81 -3.28 -5.86
N TYR A 57 5.79 -4.42 -5.19
CA TYR A 57 6.49 -5.64 -5.58
C TYR A 57 5.61 -6.85 -5.30
N THR A 58 5.84 -7.98 -5.96
CA THR A 58 5.23 -9.24 -5.51
C THR A 58 5.67 -9.57 -4.09
N VAL A 59 4.91 -10.39 -3.36
CA VAL A 59 5.23 -10.78 -1.97
C VAL A 59 6.68 -11.31 -1.85
N SER A 60 7.10 -12.16 -2.79
CA SER A 60 8.46 -12.72 -2.80
C SER A 60 9.53 -11.65 -3.05
N GLU A 61 9.32 -10.77 -4.04
CA GLU A 61 10.27 -9.71 -4.37
C GLU A 61 10.41 -8.70 -3.23
N TYR A 62 9.31 -8.35 -2.57
CA TYR A 62 9.31 -7.46 -1.42
C TYR A 62 10.23 -8.00 -0.31
N PHE A 63 10.05 -9.26 0.10
CA PHE A 63 10.89 -9.85 1.16
C PHE A 63 12.34 -10.06 0.73
N GLN A 64 12.57 -10.43 -0.53
CA GLN A 64 13.93 -10.51 -1.06
C GLN A 64 14.63 -9.14 -0.99
N ARG A 65 13.93 -8.06 -1.32
CA ARG A 65 14.48 -6.69 -1.35
C ARG A 65 14.71 -6.12 0.04
N TYR A 66 13.72 -6.19 0.93
CA TYR A 66 13.73 -5.50 2.23
C TYR A 66 14.21 -6.35 3.40
N ARG A 67 14.19 -7.68 3.29
CA ARG A 67 14.64 -8.61 4.33
C ARG A 67 15.83 -9.46 3.89
N LYS A 68 16.25 -9.36 2.62
CA LYS A 68 17.38 -10.12 2.04
C LYS A 68 17.25 -11.62 2.28
N THR A 69 16.02 -12.14 2.27
CA THR A 69 15.72 -13.53 2.56
C THR A 69 14.56 -14.02 1.71
N ASN A 70 14.62 -15.30 1.34
CA ASN A 70 13.52 -16.06 0.75
C ASN A 70 12.91 -17.02 1.78
N ALA A 71 13.08 -16.72 3.08
CA ALA A 71 12.45 -17.48 4.17
C ALA A 71 10.93 -17.56 3.99
N ASN A 72 10.28 -18.39 4.80
CA ASN A 72 8.83 -18.57 4.80
C ASN A 72 8.09 -17.21 4.83
N TRP A 73 7.64 -16.74 3.67
CA TRP A 73 7.06 -15.41 3.50
C TRP A 73 5.82 -15.22 4.36
N LEU A 74 5.10 -16.31 4.65
CA LEU A 74 3.92 -16.27 5.50
C LEU A 74 4.26 -15.90 6.95
N GLU A 75 5.38 -16.41 7.48
CA GLU A 75 5.84 -16.01 8.82
C GLU A 75 6.32 -14.55 8.86
N LEU A 76 6.86 -14.05 7.76
CA LEU A 76 7.29 -12.66 7.66
C LEU A 76 6.08 -11.72 7.53
N LEU A 77 5.07 -12.08 6.74
CA LEU A 77 3.82 -11.33 6.66
C LEU A 77 3.13 -11.20 8.02
N ARG A 78 3.06 -12.30 8.79
CA ARG A 78 2.48 -12.29 10.14
C ARG A 78 3.23 -11.41 11.15
N LYS A 79 4.46 -10.99 10.83
CA LYS A 79 5.23 -10.03 11.63
C LYS A 79 5.01 -8.59 11.20
N GLU A 80 4.52 -8.35 9.98
CA GLU A 80 4.38 -7.01 9.39
C GLU A 80 2.93 -6.56 9.23
N PHE A 81 1.97 -7.48 9.15
CA PHE A 81 0.57 -7.19 8.90
C PHE A 81 -0.34 -7.93 9.90
N ALA A 82 -1.48 -7.31 10.22
CA ALA A 82 -2.54 -7.97 10.96
C ALA A 82 -2.99 -9.30 10.31
N ASP A 83 -3.36 -10.28 11.14
CA ASP A 83 -3.75 -11.63 10.69
C ASP A 83 -4.87 -11.62 9.64
N GLU A 84 -5.78 -10.65 9.70
CA GLU A 84 -6.86 -10.48 8.71
C GLU A 84 -6.30 -10.16 7.32
N VAL A 85 -5.37 -9.21 7.22
CA VAL A 85 -4.71 -8.85 5.96
C VAL A 85 -3.90 -10.04 5.44
N VAL A 86 -3.20 -10.75 6.31
CA VAL A 86 -2.46 -11.96 5.95
C VAL A 86 -3.39 -13.04 5.40
N ASN A 87 -4.56 -13.25 6.02
CA ASN A 87 -5.54 -14.22 5.54
C ASN A 87 -6.09 -13.83 4.17
N ARG A 88 -6.37 -12.54 3.93
CA ARG A 88 -6.77 -12.02 2.60
C ARG A 88 -5.70 -12.26 1.54
N ILE A 89 -4.43 -12.01 1.86
CA ILE A 89 -3.30 -12.32 0.96
C ILE A 89 -3.26 -13.81 0.61
N VAL A 90 -3.37 -14.69 1.61
CA VAL A 90 -3.34 -16.15 1.42
C VAL A 90 -4.52 -16.64 0.59
N GLU A 91 -5.70 -16.06 0.77
CA GLU A 91 -6.89 -16.38 -0.03
C GLU A 91 -6.76 -15.87 -1.46
N ALA A 92 -6.25 -14.67 -1.66
CA ALA A 92 -5.99 -14.10 -2.97
C ALA A 92 -5.04 -14.98 -3.79
N GLU A 93 -3.91 -15.39 -3.21
CA GLU A 93 -2.95 -16.31 -3.85
C GLU A 93 -3.59 -17.65 -4.25
N LYS A 94 -4.48 -18.20 -3.40
CA LYS A 94 -5.22 -19.44 -3.73
C LYS A 94 -6.19 -19.28 -4.89
N ASN A 95 -6.75 -18.08 -5.06
CA ASN A 95 -7.67 -17.72 -6.13
C ASN A 95 -6.95 -17.16 -7.37
N GLU A 96 -5.62 -17.28 -7.44
CA GLU A 96 -4.78 -16.79 -8.54
C GLU A 96 -4.88 -15.27 -8.76
N TYR A 97 -5.28 -14.51 -7.73
CA TYR A 97 -5.21 -13.06 -7.74
C TYR A 97 -3.77 -12.60 -7.55
N LYS A 98 -3.45 -11.42 -8.10
CA LYS A 98 -2.16 -10.79 -7.90
C LYS A 98 -2.12 -10.04 -6.59
N VAL A 99 -1.07 -10.28 -5.81
CA VAL A 99 -0.80 -9.59 -4.56
C VAL A 99 0.47 -8.77 -4.70
N PHE A 100 0.35 -7.48 -4.41
CA PHE A 100 1.45 -6.54 -4.38
C PHE A 100 1.62 -5.94 -2.99
N ILE A 101 2.87 -5.79 -2.56
CA ILE A 101 3.26 -5.17 -1.31
C ILE A 101 4.28 -4.08 -1.61
N GLY A 102 4.10 -2.91 -1.01
CA GLY A 102 5.00 -1.79 -1.19
C GLY A 102 5.05 -0.88 0.02
N LYS A 103 5.75 0.24 -0.15
CA LYS A 103 5.86 1.30 0.86
C LYS A 103 5.78 2.66 0.22
N LEU A 104 4.97 3.53 0.81
CA LEU A 104 5.07 4.98 0.60
C LEU A 104 6.08 5.54 1.61
N ASN A 105 6.83 6.59 1.22
CA ASN A 105 7.77 7.28 2.09
C ASN A 105 7.54 8.80 2.16
N SER A 106 7.91 9.40 3.29
CA SER A 106 7.91 10.85 3.48
C SER A 106 9.25 11.53 3.18
N ASP A 107 10.34 10.76 3.12
CA ASP A 107 11.71 11.34 3.05
C ASP A 107 12.20 11.56 1.61
N ASP A 108 11.89 10.63 0.71
CA ASP A 108 12.41 10.60 -0.67
C ASP A 108 11.34 10.90 -1.73
N GLY A 109 10.08 11.12 -1.29
CA GLY A 109 8.90 11.33 -2.12
C GLY A 109 8.57 12.78 -2.44
N ASP A 110 7.52 12.98 -3.24
CA ASP A 110 6.90 14.31 -3.39
C ASP A 110 5.93 14.60 -2.23
N GLN A 111 5.30 15.79 -2.24
CA GLN A 111 4.36 16.16 -1.17
C GLN A 111 3.12 15.27 -1.13
N ILE A 112 2.78 14.59 -2.22
CA ILE A 112 1.63 13.71 -2.31
C ILE A 112 1.94 12.36 -1.67
N GLU A 113 3.09 11.77 -2.00
CA GLU A 113 3.56 10.55 -1.34
C GLU A 113 3.68 10.77 0.17
N ALA A 114 4.30 11.88 0.59
CA ALA A 114 4.45 12.23 2.00
C ALA A 114 3.09 12.40 2.70
N PHE A 115 2.09 12.97 2.01
CA PHE A 115 0.73 13.10 2.55
C PHE A 115 0.10 11.73 2.80
N PHE A 116 0.05 10.86 1.79
CA PHE A 116 -0.58 9.54 1.91
C PHE A 116 0.21 8.56 2.76
N CYS A 117 1.53 8.73 2.87
CA CYS A 117 2.37 7.99 3.80
C CYS A 117 1.98 8.27 5.26
N THR A 118 1.44 9.45 5.58
CA THR A 118 1.00 9.79 6.93
C THR A 118 -0.47 9.50 7.19
N ASP A 119 -1.18 8.98 6.18
CA ASP A 119 -2.58 8.59 6.28
C ASP A 119 -2.70 7.08 6.51
N SER A 120 -3.89 6.63 6.89
CA SER A 120 -4.20 5.21 7.06
C SER A 120 -5.59 4.92 6.54
N PHE A 121 -5.67 4.07 5.53
CA PHE A 121 -6.93 3.77 4.87
C PHE A 121 -6.99 2.34 4.36
N GLU A 122 -8.22 1.85 4.25
CA GLU A 122 -8.58 0.59 3.64
C GLU A 122 -9.80 0.85 2.75
N ILE A 123 -9.69 0.44 1.49
CA ILE A 123 -10.75 0.64 0.50
C ILE A 123 -10.76 -0.54 -0.46
N GLU A 124 -11.97 -0.94 -0.85
CA GLU A 124 -12.16 -2.04 -1.79
C GLU A 124 -13.34 -1.79 -2.74
N ASN A 125 -13.24 -2.40 -3.92
CA ASN A 125 -14.34 -2.59 -4.86
C ASN A 125 -14.22 -3.98 -5.50
N ASP A 126 -15.04 -4.27 -6.51
CA ASP A 126 -15.06 -5.58 -7.18
C ASP A 126 -13.74 -5.97 -7.87
N LYS A 127 -12.80 -5.02 -8.05
CA LYS A 127 -11.58 -5.19 -8.83
C LYS A 127 -10.31 -5.13 -7.98
N ILE A 128 -10.30 -4.26 -6.97
CA ILE A 128 -9.11 -3.95 -6.17
C ILE A 128 -9.50 -3.93 -4.69
N TYR A 129 -8.70 -4.61 -3.89
CA TYR A 129 -8.59 -4.37 -2.46
C TYR A 129 -7.26 -3.65 -2.19
N PHE A 130 -7.32 -2.54 -1.47
CA PHE A 130 -6.15 -1.73 -1.13
C PHE A 130 -6.17 -1.42 0.37
N ASN A 131 -5.15 -1.92 1.07
CA ASN A 131 -4.94 -1.70 2.49
C ASN A 131 -3.61 -0.98 2.73
N ALA A 132 -3.69 0.20 3.33
CA ALA A 132 -2.57 1.00 3.81
C ALA A 132 -2.79 1.35 5.29
N LEU A 133 -3.28 0.38 6.09
CA LEU A 133 -3.51 0.57 7.53
C LEU A 133 -2.21 0.45 8.34
N GLU A 134 -1.28 -0.38 7.86
CA GLU A 134 -0.02 -0.65 8.56
C GLU A 134 1.00 0.47 8.31
N CYS A 135 0.77 1.58 9.01
CA CYS A 135 1.81 2.49 9.42
C CYS A 135 2.73 1.73 10.39
N VAL A 136 3.77 1.08 9.87
CA VAL A 136 4.84 0.55 10.74
C VAL A 136 5.56 1.76 11.31
N TRP A 137 5.18 2.19 12.52
CA TRP A 137 5.83 3.26 13.28
C TRP A 137 6.52 2.70 14.52
#